data_AF-A0A077Z775-F1
#
_entry.id   AF-A0A077Z775-F1
#
_cell.length_a   1.000
_cell.length_b   1.000
_cell.length_c   1.000
_cell.angle_alpha   90.00
_cell.angle_beta   90.00
_cell.angle_gamma   90.00
#
_symmetry.space_group_name_H-M   'P 1'
#
loop_
_entity.id
_entity.type
_entity.pdbx_description
1 polymer ?
#
loop_
_entity_poly.entity_id
_entity_poly.type
_entity_poly.pdbx_seq_one_letter_code
_entity_poly.pdbx_strand_id
1 'polypeptide(L)'
;MSKELRYQVVQLYKQLMYMARDYPSGEDYFKQKLRLAFRNKKGITDETQIREALKHGNFVKKELETLYYLKKYRAMKKRYYNNIRILNQTFTMRLAFA
;
A
#
# COMPACT_ATOMS: atom_id res chain seq x y z
N MET A 1 13.70 18.36 19.41
CA MET A 1 12.67 18.06 18.39
C MET A 1 11.57 19.11 18.43
N SER A 2 11.41 19.84 17.33
CA SER A 2 10.27 20.73 17.07
C SER A 2 8.90 20.05 17.25
N LYS A 3 7.93 20.79 17.78
CA LYS A 3 6.52 20.36 17.91
C LYS A 3 5.93 19.94 16.56
N GLU A 4 6.34 20.58 15.48
CA GLU A 4 5.91 20.27 14.12
C GLU A 4 6.41 18.89 13.67
N LEU A 5 7.70 18.60 13.86
CA LEU A 5 8.27 17.29 13.53
C LEU A 5 7.59 16.18 14.31
N ARG A 6 7.32 16.39 15.60
CA ARG A 6 6.57 15.42 16.42
C ARG A 6 5.20 15.13 15.82
N TYR A 7 4.48 16.16 15.40
CA TYR A 7 3.17 16.01 14.78
C TYR A 7 3.27 15.20 13.48
N GLN A 8 4.22 15.53 12.61
CA GLN A 8 4.44 14.80 11.35
C GLN A 8 4.75 13.31 11.58
N VAL A 9 5.61 13.00 12.55
CA VAL A 9 5.95 11.59 12.91
C VAL A 9 4.70 10.83 13.38
N VAL A 10 3.90 11.45 14.25
CA VAL A 10 2.67 10.82 14.77
C VAL A 10 1.64 10.62 13.66
N GLN A 11 1.47 11.60 12.78
CA GLN A 11 0.55 11.50 11.64
C GLN A 11 0.97 10.38 10.69
N LEU A 12 2.27 10.31 10.34
CA LEU A 12 2.80 9.25 9.49
C LEU A 12 2.57 7.87 10.11
N TYR A 13 2.82 7.71 11.41
CA TYR A 13 2.58 6.46 12.13
C TYR A 13 1.10 6.05 12.05
N LYS A 14 0.16 6.98 12.29
CA LYS A 14 -1.28 6.70 12.21
C LYS A 14 -1.71 6.32 10.80
N GLN A 15 -1.21 7.01 9.78
CA GLN A 15 -1.52 6.71 8.38
C GLN A 15 -1.02 5.32 7.97
N LEU A 16 0.22 4.97 8.32
CA LEU A 16 0.76 3.64 8.05
C LEU A 16 0.02 2.56 8.86
N MET A 17 -0.37 2.85 10.10
CA MET A 17 -1.16 1.92 10.92
C MET A 17 -2.53 1.63 10.29
N TYR A 18 -3.17 2.64 9.71
CA TYR A 18 -4.45 2.48 9.00
C TYR A 18 -4.29 1.65 7.73
N MET A 19 -3.19 1.80 7.00
CA MET A 19 -2.89 1.02 5.81
C MET A 19 -2.65 -0.48 6.09
N ALA A 20 -2.38 -0.86 7.34
CA ALA A 20 -2.11 -2.24 7.72
C ALA A 20 -3.27 -3.20 7.44
N ARG A 21 -4.52 -2.72 7.52
CA ARG A 21 -5.74 -3.54 7.38
C ARG A 21 -5.86 -4.26 6.03
N ASP A 22 -5.30 -3.65 4.98
CA ASP A 22 -5.39 -4.14 3.60
C ASP A 22 -4.11 -4.88 3.16
N TYR A 23 -3.17 -5.10 4.08
CA TYR A 23 -1.85 -5.63 3.78
C TYR A 23 -1.89 -7.13 3.45
N PRO A 24 -1.20 -7.60 2.39
CA PRO A 24 -1.33 -8.99 1.91
C PRO A 24 -0.96 -10.07 2.91
N SER A 25 0.06 -9.83 3.75
CA SER A 25 0.52 -10.80 4.76
C SER A 25 -0.26 -10.73 6.07
N GLY A 26 -1.34 -9.95 6.13
CA GLY A 26 -2.15 -9.73 7.31
C GLY A 26 -1.78 -8.48 8.10
N GLU A 27 -2.77 -7.95 8.82
CA GLU A 27 -2.68 -6.70 9.56
C GLU A 27 -1.63 -6.76 10.68
N ASP A 28 -1.66 -7.81 11.50
CA ASP A 28 -0.73 -7.95 12.63
C ASP A 28 0.72 -8.05 12.18
N TYR A 29 0.98 -8.75 11.09
CA TYR A 29 2.33 -8.85 10.52
C TYR A 29 2.88 -7.45 10.18
N PHE A 30 2.09 -6.64 9.47
CA PHE A 30 2.49 -5.29 9.12
C PHE A 30 2.66 -4.41 10.37
N LYS A 31 1.70 -4.45 11.30
CA LYS A 31 1.74 -3.67 12.53
C LYS A 31 2.96 -3.98 13.37
N GLN A 32 3.36 -5.25 13.48
CA GLN A 32 4.57 -5.65 14.21
C GLN A 32 5.83 -5.06 13.57
N LYS A 33 5.98 -5.19 12.24
CA LYS A 33 7.12 -4.62 11.51
C LYS A 33 7.17 -3.09 11.61
N LEU A 34 6.02 -2.43 11.51
CA LEU A 34 5.90 -0.98 11.64
C LEU A 34 6.33 -0.51 13.05
N ARG A 35 5.81 -1.15 14.10
CA ARG A 35 6.18 -0.83 15.49
C ARG A 35 7.68 -1.01 15.73
N LEU A 36 8.27 -2.09 15.19
CA LEU A 36 9.70 -2.34 15.30
C LEU A 36 10.51 -1.22 14.60
N ALA A 37 10.14 -0.84 13.37
CA ALA A 37 10.83 0.21 12.63
C ALA A 37 10.82 1.56 13.36
N PHE A 38 9.68 1.96 13.92
CA PHE A 38 9.57 3.20 14.71
C PHE A 38 10.32 3.10 16.05
N ARG A 39 10.26 1.94 16.72
CA ARG A 39 10.99 1.70 17.98
C ARG A 39 12.51 1.83 17.77
N ASN A 40 13.04 1.26 16.71
CA ASN A 40 14.48 1.31 16.40
C ASN A 40 14.98 2.75 16.17
N LYS A 41 14.09 3.67 15.78
CA LYS A 41 14.41 5.09 15.55
C LYS A 41 14.04 6.01 16.72
N LYS A 42 13.57 5.47 17.85
CA LYS A 42 13.10 6.27 19.01
C LYS A 42 14.17 7.19 19.60
N GLY A 43 15.45 6.80 19.53
CA GLY A 43 16.56 7.54 20.12
C GLY A 43 17.08 8.71 19.28
N ILE A 44 16.58 8.91 18.06
CA ILE A 44 17.06 9.98 17.17
C ILE A 44 16.58 11.33 17.72
N THR A 45 17.52 12.20 18.07
CA THR A 45 17.26 13.55 18.61
C THR A 45 17.54 14.65 17.59
N ASP A 46 18.44 14.40 16.64
CA ASP A 46 18.82 15.31 15.56
C ASP A 46 17.67 15.53 14.57
N GLU A 47 17.33 16.79 14.32
CA GLU A 47 16.21 17.15 13.46
C GLU A 47 16.45 16.81 12.00
N THR A 48 17.70 16.82 11.55
CA THR A 48 18.03 16.47 10.16
C THR A 48 17.73 15.00 9.90
N GLN A 49 18.20 14.11 10.78
CA GLN A 49 17.92 12.68 10.75
C GLN A 49 16.43 12.36 10.91
N ILE A 50 15.68 13.12 11.73
CA ILE A 50 14.22 12.96 11.84
C ILE A 50 13.54 13.29 10.51
N ARG A 51 13.96 14.36 9.82
CA ARG A 51 13.41 14.73 8.50
C ARG A 51 13.73 13.69 7.43
N GLU A 52 14.92 13.12 7.45
CA GLU A 52 15.28 12.01 6.54
C GLU A 52 14.44 10.76 6.80
N ALA A 53 14.27 10.39 8.08
CA ALA A 53 13.42 9.27 8.46
C ALA A 53 11.95 9.48 8.04
N LEU A 54 11.44 10.71 8.21
CA LEU A 54 10.11 11.11 7.73
C LEU A 54 10.01 11.03 6.21
N LYS A 55 11.02 11.50 5.47
CA LYS A 55 11.06 11.43 4.00
C LYS A 55 11.00 9.97 3.54
N HIS A 56 11.81 9.11 4.15
CA HIS A 56 11.80 7.68 3.86
C HIS A 56 10.44 7.02 4.18
N GLY A 57 9.86 7.31 5.34
CA GLY A 57 8.56 6.74 5.69
C GLY A 57 7.41 7.23 4.80
N ASN A 58 7.45 8.49 4.34
CA ASN A 58 6.51 9.01 3.35
C ASN A 58 6.69 8.37 1.96
N PHE A 59 7.91 8.02 1.58
CA PHE A 59 8.18 7.26 0.37
C PHE A 59 7.52 5.87 0.43
N VAL A 60 7.77 5.11 1.52
CA VAL A 60 7.14 3.80 1.73
C VAL A 60 5.61 3.89 1.74
N LYS A 61 5.05 4.93 2.34
CA LYS A 61 3.60 5.19 2.32
C LYS A 61 3.06 5.31 0.88
N LYS A 62 3.72 6.10 0.02
CA LYS A 62 3.32 6.28 -1.38
C LYS A 62 3.44 4.99 -2.18
N GLU A 63 4.47 4.18 -1.93
CA GLU A 63 4.61 2.86 -2.55
C GLU A 63 3.45 1.94 -2.17
N LEU A 64 3.08 1.88 -0.89
CA LEU A 64 1.93 1.10 -0.42
C LEU A 64 0.63 1.53 -1.08
N GLU A 65 0.36 2.84 -1.14
CA GLU A 65 -0.80 3.40 -1.85
C GLU A 65 -0.82 2.95 -3.32
N THR A 66 0.33 3.03 -3.99
CA THR A 66 0.49 2.63 -5.40
C THR A 66 0.21 1.13 -5.58
N LEU A 67 0.72 0.28 -4.70
CA LEU A 67 0.46 -1.16 -4.74
C LEU A 67 -1.02 -1.49 -4.51
N TYR A 68 -1.69 -0.76 -3.62
CA TYR A 68 -3.14 -0.90 -3.43
C TYR A 68 -3.94 -0.47 -4.66
N TYR A 69 -3.56 0.64 -5.31
CA TYR A 69 -4.16 1.04 -6.59
C TYR A 69 -3.94 0.00 -7.68
N LEU A 70 -2.72 -0.55 -7.78
CA LEU A 70 -2.39 -1.59 -8.76
C LEU A 70 -3.22 -2.87 -8.52
N LYS A 71 -3.38 -3.29 -7.27
CA LYS A 71 -4.24 -4.42 -6.90
C LYS A 71 -5.68 -4.19 -7.35
N LYS A 72 -6.24 -3.00 -7.08
CA LYS A 72 -7.59 -2.61 -7.51
C LYS A 72 -7.72 -2.62 -9.05
N TYR A 73 -6.75 -2.05 -9.75
CA TYR A 73 -6.72 -2.04 -11.21
C TYR A 73 -6.68 -3.45 -11.80
N ARG A 74 -5.82 -4.35 -11.29
CA ARG A 74 -5.73 -5.75 -11.73
C ARG A 74 -7.06 -6.48 -11.55
N ALA A 75 -7.75 -6.28 -10.42
CA ALA A 75 -9.06 -6.88 -10.17
C ALA A 75 -10.12 -6.36 -11.16
N MET A 76 -10.13 -5.05 -11.44
CA MET A 76 -11.05 -4.44 -12.40
C MET A 76 -10.79 -4.94 -13.82
N LYS A 77 -9.53 -4.92 -14.25
CA LYS A 77 -9.10 -5.43 -15.56
C LYS A 77 -9.55 -6.88 -15.76
N LYS A 78 -9.36 -7.75 -14.76
CA LYS A 78 -9.81 -9.15 -14.85
C LYS A 78 -11.31 -9.27 -15.14
N ARG A 79 -12.15 -8.43 -14.53
CA ARG A 79 -13.62 -8.49 -14.72
C ARG A 79 -14.05 -8.09 -16.13
N TYR A 80 -13.55 -6.96 -16.64
CA TYR A 80 -13.93 -6.48 -17.98
C TYR A 80 -13.41 -7.37 -19.10
N TYR A 81 -12.15 -7.80 -19.01
CA TYR A 81 -11.55 -8.61 -20.07
C TYR A 81 -11.98 -10.08 -20.02
N ASN A 82 -12.36 -10.63 -18.86
CA ASN A 82 -12.99 -11.95 -18.83
C ASN A 82 -14.33 -11.96 -19.56
N ASN A 83 -15.13 -10.90 -19.44
CA ASN A 83 -16.39 -10.80 -20.20
C ASN A 83 -16.14 -10.76 -21.71
N ILE A 84 -15.15 -9.99 -22.17
CA ILE A 84 -14.77 -9.96 -23.59
C ILE A 84 -14.28 -11.35 -24.04
N ARG A 85 -13.48 -12.04 -23.22
CA ARG A 85 -12.98 -13.37 -23.55
C ARG A 85 -14.10 -14.41 -23.64
N ILE A 86 -15.07 -14.36 -22.71
CA ILE A 86 -16.24 -15.24 -22.73
C ILE A 86 -17.10 -14.95 -23.97
N LEU A 87 -17.37 -13.68 -24.29
CA LEU A 87 -18.13 -13.31 -25.48
C LEU A 87 -17.45 -13.80 -26.76
N ASN A 88 -16.15 -13.58 -26.90
CA ASN A 88 -15.39 -14.06 -28.06
C ASN A 88 -15.42 -15.58 -28.14
N GLN A 89 -15.25 -16.28 -27.02
CA GLN A 89 -15.28 -17.75 -26.99
C GLN A 89 -16.67 -18.32 -27.31
N THR A 90 -17.74 -17.66 -26.86
CA THR A 90 -19.12 -18.04 -27.23
C THR A 90 -19.42 -17.76 -28.71
N PHE A 91 -18.89 -16.66 -29.26
CA PHE A 91 -19.03 -16.33 -30.67
C PHE A 91 -18.25 -17.31 -31.56
N THR A 92 -17.00 -17.65 -31.18
CA THR A 92 -16.21 -18.65 -31.90
C THR A 92 -16.84 -20.04 -31.84
N MET A 93 -17.43 -20.44 -30.69
CA MET A 93 -18.15 -21.71 -30.62
C MET A 93 -19.39 -21.70 -31.53
N ARG A 94 -20.20 -20.63 -31.53
CA ARG A 94 -21.36 -20.55 -32.44
C ARG A 94 -20.97 -20.61 -33.92
N LEU A 95 -19.83 -20.03 -34.30
CA LEU A 95 -19.31 -20.13 -35.67
C LEU A 95 -18.71 -21.50 -36.00
N ALA A 96 -18.17 -22.22 -35.03
CA ALA A 96 -17.63 -23.57 -35.25
C ALA A 96 -18.71 -24.67 -35.34
N PHE A 97 -19.96 -24.36 -34.92
CA PHE A 97 -21.10 -25.27 -34.97
C PHE A 97 -22.19 -24.85 -35.97
N ALA A 98 -21.90 -23.86 -36.83
CA ALA A 98 -22.75 -23.42 -37.94
C ALA A 98 -22.07 -23.77 -39.28
#